data_AF-A0A4S8MMX7-F1
#
_entry.id   AF-A0A4S8MMX7-F1
#
_cell.length_a   1.000
_cell.length_b   1.000
_cell.length_c   1.000
_cell.angle_alpha   90.00
_cell.angle_beta   90.00
_cell.angle_gamma   90.00
#
_symmetry.space_group_name_H-M   'P 1'
#
loop_
_entity.id
_entity.type
_entity.pdbx_description
1 polymer ?
#
loop_
_entity_poly.entity_id
_entity_poly.type
_entity_poly.pdbx_seq_one_letter_code
_entity_poly.pdbx_strand_id
1 'polypeptide(L)'
;MDEKQRVAFLRRTLTQANIRRELSAQQVASALLGKPNHYTNAKFVNCYWTKILNWLDPDPLPLPAGTYDMLFRPSDLESICLWELLESYEKVPNKRSSANEELEETDIPDDDDGMYLSTFRCSSRAEICSGSPRLAFQPGHPQHSSHFMRKRRKPCVPVFIGIGIPKREDVDSYRIAMLTLFSPWRRSTSEPLKLRTASWAETFDNFKQQAGRRTLCLMDHFEEHHECRKAADNY
;
A
#
# COMPACT_ATOMS: atom_id res chain seq x y z
N MET A 1 18.25 -24.21 -47.80
CA MET A 1 17.14 -24.24 -46.83
C MET A 1 16.00 -23.41 -47.41
N ASP A 2 14.89 -24.08 -47.71
CA ASP A 2 13.69 -23.51 -48.35
C ASP A 2 12.98 -22.51 -47.41
N GLU A 3 12.29 -21.52 -47.96
CA GLU A 3 11.66 -20.44 -47.17
C GLU A 3 10.60 -21.01 -46.20
N LYS A 4 9.84 -22.02 -46.66
CA LYS A 4 8.90 -22.75 -45.82
C LYS A 4 9.58 -23.44 -44.64
N GLN A 5 10.81 -23.94 -44.82
CA GLN A 5 11.57 -24.56 -43.74
C GLN A 5 12.05 -23.54 -42.71
N ARG A 6 12.39 -22.31 -43.13
CA ARG A 6 12.78 -21.22 -42.23
C ARG A 6 11.60 -20.75 -41.37
N VAL A 7 10.44 -20.57 -41.99
CA VAL A 7 9.20 -20.19 -41.28
C VAL A 7 8.78 -21.28 -40.29
N ALA A 8 8.84 -22.56 -40.69
CA ALA A 8 8.51 -23.68 -39.81
C ALA A 8 9.48 -23.80 -38.63
N PHE A 9 10.77 -23.55 -38.86
CA PHE A 9 11.79 -23.52 -37.80
C PHE A 9 11.53 -22.38 -36.82
N LEU A 10 11.35 -21.14 -37.31
CA LEU A 10 11.04 -19.98 -36.46
C LEU A 10 9.79 -20.19 -35.62
N ARG A 11 8.73 -20.75 -36.22
CA ARG A 11 7.49 -21.05 -35.50
C ARG A 11 7.71 -22.09 -34.39
N ARG A 12 8.44 -23.18 -34.67
CA ARG A 12 8.76 -24.20 -33.65
C ARG A 12 9.61 -23.64 -32.51
N THR A 13 10.62 -22.83 -32.84
CA THR A 13 11.50 -22.21 -31.83
C THR A 13 10.73 -21.19 -30.99
N LEU A 14 9.82 -20.41 -31.59
CA LEU A 14 8.93 -19.49 -30.86
C LEU A 14 7.95 -20.23 -29.96
N THR A 15 7.33 -21.31 -30.45
CA THR A 15 6.46 -22.16 -29.62
C THR A 15 7.22 -22.80 -28.46
N GLN A 16 8.43 -23.34 -28.70
CA GLN A 16 9.26 -23.89 -27.63
C GLN A 16 9.74 -22.82 -26.65
N ALA A 17 10.05 -21.61 -27.11
CA ALA A 17 10.39 -20.49 -26.25
C ALA A 17 9.19 -20.02 -25.41
N ASN A 18 7.97 -20.01 -25.96
CA ASN A 18 6.72 -19.73 -25.23
C ASN A 18 6.31 -20.84 -24.26
N ILE A 19 6.72 -22.08 -24.50
CA ILE A 19 6.50 -23.20 -23.57
C ILE A 19 7.52 -23.13 -22.42
N ARG A 20 8.77 -22.75 -22.71
CA ARG A 20 9.89 -22.73 -21.75
C ARG A 20 10.04 -21.42 -20.97
N ARG A 21 9.50 -20.32 -21.49
CA ARG A 21 9.30 -19.07 -20.76
C ARG A 21 7.81 -18.94 -20.56
N GLU A 22 7.37 -18.76 -19.33
CA GLU A 22 5.98 -18.49 -18.93
C GLU A 22 5.49 -17.13 -19.44
N LEU A 23 5.67 -16.84 -20.73
CA LEU A 23 5.25 -15.61 -21.37
C LEU A 23 4.19 -15.95 -22.41
N SER A 24 2.97 -15.48 -22.16
CA SER A 24 1.84 -15.54 -23.07
C SER A 24 2.22 -14.93 -24.42
N ALA A 25 1.67 -15.49 -25.50
CA ALA A 25 1.81 -14.91 -26.85
C ALA A 25 1.42 -13.42 -26.91
N GLN A 26 0.49 -12.98 -26.03
CA GLN A 26 0.11 -11.58 -25.88
C GLN A 26 1.24 -10.73 -25.30
N GLN A 27 1.99 -11.24 -24.32
CA GLN A 27 3.15 -10.55 -23.72
C GLN A 27 4.29 -10.40 -24.73
N VAL A 28 4.54 -11.45 -25.53
CA VAL A 28 5.54 -11.40 -26.60
C VAL A 28 5.14 -10.39 -27.70
N ALA A 29 3.87 -10.41 -28.14
CA ALA A 29 3.36 -9.44 -29.10
C ALA A 29 3.41 -8.00 -28.57
N SER A 30 3.05 -7.79 -27.29
CA SER A 30 3.16 -6.49 -26.62
C SER A 30 4.60 -5.97 -26.64
N ALA A 31 5.56 -6.81 -26.27
CA ALA A 31 6.98 -6.45 -26.28
C ALA A 31 7.48 -6.08 -27.69
N LEU A 32 7.10 -6.84 -28.73
CA LEU A 32 7.45 -6.55 -30.12
C LEU A 32 6.85 -5.23 -30.64
N LEU A 33 5.67 -4.86 -30.14
CA LEU A 33 4.99 -3.60 -30.48
C LEU A 33 5.43 -2.41 -29.62
N GLY A 34 6.44 -2.58 -28.76
CA GLY A 34 6.90 -1.54 -27.82
C GLY A 34 5.87 -1.16 -26.76
N LYS A 35 4.90 -2.04 -26.49
CA LYS A 35 3.86 -1.85 -25.48
C LYS A 35 4.32 -2.45 -24.14
N PRO A 36 4.10 -1.76 -23.01
CA PRO A 36 4.48 -2.28 -21.70
C PRO A 36 3.68 -3.54 -21.35
N ASN A 37 4.33 -4.51 -20.69
CA ASN A 37 3.71 -5.78 -20.27
C ASN A 37 2.68 -5.63 -19.14
N HIS A 38 2.57 -4.44 -18.54
CA HIS A 38 1.64 -4.14 -17.47
C HIS A 38 0.83 -2.88 -17.82
N TYR A 39 -0.47 -3.06 -18.03
CA TYR A 39 -1.45 -1.97 -17.97
C TYR A 39 -2.15 -2.05 -16.63
N THR A 40 -1.80 -1.14 -15.72
CA THR A 40 -2.62 -0.86 -14.54
C THR A 40 -2.99 0.62 -14.59
N ASN A 41 -4.28 0.91 -14.51
CA ASN A 41 -4.78 2.28 -14.36
C ASN A 41 -4.59 2.80 -12.92
N ALA A 42 -4.24 1.93 -11.99
CA ALA A 42 -4.04 2.22 -10.58
C ALA A 42 -2.57 2.08 -10.17
N LYS A 43 -2.14 2.97 -9.27
CA LYS A 43 -0.90 2.80 -8.51
C LYS A 43 -1.24 2.10 -7.20
N PHE A 44 -0.35 1.24 -6.72
CA PHE A 44 -0.53 0.50 -5.48
C PHE A 44 0.44 1.00 -4.40
N VAL A 45 -0.01 1.00 -3.14
CA VAL A 45 0.81 1.41 -2.00
C VAL A 45 0.73 0.36 -0.92
N ASN A 46 1.88 -0.18 -0.52
CA ASN A 46 1.94 -1.22 0.49
C ASN A 46 1.65 -0.65 1.90
N CYS A 47 0.82 -1.36 2.65
CA CYS A 47 0.50 -1.09 4.04
C CYS A 47 0.74 -2.35 4.88
N TYR A 48 1.73 -2.31 5.78
CA TYR A 48 2.06 -3.42 6.69
C TYR A 48 1.17 -3.40 7.92
N TRP A 49 -0.06 -3.89 7.78
CA TRP A 49 -1.14 -3.62 8.73
C TRP A 49 -1.27 -4.64 9.87
N THR A 50 -0.66 -5.84 9.80
CA THR A 50 -0.58 -6.76 10.96
C THR A 50 -0.09 -6.04 12.20
N LYS A 51 0.93 -5.20 12.00
CA LYS A 51 1.55 -4.47 13.09
C LYS A 51 0.70 -3.28 13.57
N ILE A 52 -0.24 -2.80 12.74
CA ILE A 52 -1.25 -1.81 13.14
C ILE A 52 -2.29 -2.50 14.04
N LEU A 53 -2.70 -3.72 13.72
CA LEU A 53 -3.64 -4.48 14.54
C LEU A 53 -3.05 -4.89 15.90
N ASN A 54 -1.80 -5.39 15.94
CA ASN A 54 -1.13 -5.74 17.19
C ASN A 54 -0.95 -4.54 18.15
N TRP A 55 -1.01 -3.32 17.64
CA TRP A 55 -0.90 -2.12 18.46
C TRP A 55 -2.19 -1.73 19.20
N LEU A 56 -3.31 -2.34 18.84
CA LEU A 56 -4.55 -2.22 19.62
C LEU A 56 -4.47 -3.01 20.95
N ASP A 57 -3.43 -3.84 21.11
CA ASP A 57 -3.03 -4.41 22.39
C ASP A 57 -2.22 -3.38 23.22
N PRO A 58 -2.30 -3.42 24.56
CA PRO A 58 -1.79 -2.35 25.43
C PRO A 58 -0.26 -2.30 25.58
N ASP A 59 0.50 -3.22 24.99
CA ASP A 59 1.95 -3.31 25.21
C ASP A 59 2.82 -2.39 24.32
N PRO A 60 3.92 -1.83 24.87
CA PRO A 60 4.75 -0.85 24.18
C PRO A 60 5.81 -1.55 23.33
N LEU A 61 5.45 -1.96 22.11
CA LEU A 61 6.42 -2.31 21.07
C LEU A 61 6.66 -1.11 20.13
N PRO A 62 7.86 -0.95 19.57
CA PRO A 62 8.14 0.13 18.63
C PRO A 62 7.19 0.02 17.43
N LEU A 63 6.48 1.13 17.15
CA LEU A 63 5.46 1.12 16.12
C LEU A 63 6.09 0.98 14.73
N PRO A 64 5.40 0.36 13.77
CA PRO A 64 5.80 0.43 12.38
C PRO A 64 5.82 1.89 11.90
N ALA A 65 6.72 2.20 10.97
CA ALA A 65 6.78 3.51 10.33
C ALA A 65 5.42 3.97 9.75
N GLY A 66 4.61 3.05 9.22
CA GLY A 66 3.27 3.39 8.70
C GLY A 66 2.23 3.72 9.78
N THR A 67 2.35 3.16 10.98
CA THR A 67 1.47 3.48 12.11
C THR A 67 1.79 4.87 12.67
N TYR A 68 3.09 5.20 12.73
CA TYR A 68 3.53 6.55 13.10
C TYR A 68 2.96 7.61 12.14
N ASP A 69 2.98 7.34 10.83
CA ASP A 69 2.46 8.27 9.82
C ASP A 69 0.97 8.60 10.05
N MET A 70 0.15 7.62 10.44
CA MET A 70 -1.26 7.84 10.81
C MET A 70 -1.42 8.57 12.14
N LEU A 71 -0.70 8.15 13.17
CA LEU A 71 -0.88 8.64 14.53
C LEU A 71 -0.46 10.10 14.68
N PHE A 72 0.69 10.42 14.12
CA PHE A 72 1.27 11.76 14.15
C PHE A 72 1.02 12.50 12.84
N ARG A 73 -0.03 12.11 12.09
CA ARG A 73 -0.45 12.81 10.88
C ARG A 73 -0.71 14.30 11.17
N PRO A 74 -0.51 15.19 10.19
CA PRO A 74 -0.81 16.62 10.33
C PRO A 74 -2.20 16.89 10.93
N SER A 75 -2.37 18.01 11.62
CA SER A 75 -3.67 18.37 12.22
C SER A 75 -4.75 18.61 11.17
N ASP A 76 -4.38 19.10 9.99
CA ASP A 76 -5.29 19.25 8.83
C ASP A 76 -5.90 17.92 8.36
N LEU A 77 -5.28 16.79 8.73
CA LEU A 77 -5.69 15.44 8.34
C LEU A 77 -6.32 14.68 9.51
N GLU A 78 -6.77 15.35 10.55
CA GLU A 78 -7.34 14.69 11.72
C GLU A 78 -8.63 13.93 11.40
N SER A 79 -9.49 14.48 10.56
CA SER A 79 -10.81 13.89 10.25
C SER A 79 -10.77 12.73 9.26
N ILE A 80 -9.63 12.39 8.68
CA ILE A 80 -9.53 11.32 7.67
C ILE A 80 -9.13 9.98 8.28
N CYS A 81 -9.64 8.89 7.71
CA CYS A 81 -9.34 7.53 8.13
C CYS A 81 -8.05 6.99 7.48
N LEU A 82 -7.59 5.82 7.94
CA LEU A 82 -6.37 5.19 7.44
C LEU A 82 -6.43 4.90 5.95
N TRP A 83 -7.57 4.38 5.46
CA TRP A 83 -7.76 4.12 4.05
C TRP A 83 -7.57 5.38 3.21
N GLU A 84 -8.24 6.47 3.56
CA GLU A 84 -8.17 7.74 2.82
C GLU A 84 -6.77 8.35 2.87
N LEU A 85 -6.06 8.23 4.00
CA LEU A 85 -4.67 8.68 4.10
C LEU A 85 -3.78 7.93 3.12
N LEU A 86 -3.87 6.59 3.08
CA LEU A 86 -3.06 5.77 2.17
C LEU A 86 -3.39 6.03 0.69
N GLU A 87 -4.68 6.16 0.38
CA GLU A 87 -5.18 6.41 -0.97
C GLU A 87 -4.76 7.78 -1.49
N SER A 88 -4.87 8.83 -0.65
CA SER A 88 -4.80 10.22 -1.10
C SER A 88 -3.52 10.94 -0.72
N TYR A 89 -2.73 10.45 0.24
CA TYR A 89 -1.54 11.13 0.73
C TYR A 89 -0.29 10.27 0.63
N GLU A 90 0.85 10.94 0.48
CA GLU A 90 2.17 10.33 0.49
C GLU A 90 3.11 11.05 1.44
N LYS A 91 3.99 10.29 2.08
CA LYS A 91 5.12 10.80 2.84
C LYS A 91 6.27 11.10 1.88
N VAL A 92 6.84 12.29 1.97
CA VAL A 92 7.92 12.77 1.10
C VAL A 92 9.07 13.29 1.97
N PRO A 93 10.34 12.94 1.68
CA PRO A 93 11.47 13.50 2.39
C PRO A 93 11.65 14.99 2.06
N ASN A 94 12.09 15.75 3.05
CA ASN A 94 12.65 17.08 2.87
C ASN A 94 13.97 16.93 2.12
N LYS A 95 13.98 17.25 0.82
CA LYS A 95 15.24 17.49 0.12
C LYS A 95 15.88 18.72 0.78
N ARG A 96 16.94 18.53 1.56
CA ARG A 96 17.90 19.61 1.79
C ARG A 96 18.38 20.03 0.39
N SER A 97 18.37 21.33 0.12
CA SER A 97 19.10 21.87 -1.01
C SER A 97 20.58 21.58 -0.79
N SER A 98 21.08 20.45 -1.29
CA SER A 98 22.50 20.14 -1.30
C SER A 98 23.18 20.97 -2.38
N ALA A 99 23.62 22.16 -2.03
CA ALA A 99 24.88 22.65 -2.56
C ALA A 99 25.97 21.95 -1.74
N ASN A 100 26.85 21.21 -2.42
CA ASN A 100 28.03 20.51 -1.91
C ASN A 100 27.75 19.16 -1.23
N GLU A 101 27.92 18.08 -1.97
CA GLU A 101 28.71 16.92 -1.51
C GLU A 101 29.18 16.16 -2.76
N GLU A 102 30.51 16.21 -2.95
CA GLU A 102 31.25 15.53 -3.99
C GLU A 102 31.23 14.02 -3.76
N LEU A 103 31.38 13.28 -4.86
CA LEU A 103 31.38 11.83 -4.92
C LEU A 103 32.64 11.26 -4.25
N GLU A 104 32.48 10.53 -3.15
CA GLU A 104 33.43 9.48 -2.78
C GLU A 104 32.82 8.12 -3.13
N GLU A 105 33.37 7.54 -4.18
CA GLU A 105 33.13 6.16 -4.62
C GLU A 105 34.00 5.25 -3.74
N THR A 106 33.42 4.69 -2.68
CA THR A 106 34.05 3.62 -1.91
C THR A 106 33.51 2.28 -2.37
N ASP A 107 34.36 1.51 -3.04
CA ASP A 107 34.18 0.09 -3.33
C ASP A 107 33.97 -0.69 -2.02
N ILE A 108 32.83 -1.39 -1.88
CA ILE A 108 32.57 -2.32 -0.78
C ILE A 108 32.33 -3.72 -1.38
N PRO A 109 32.96 -4.79 -0.84
CA PRO A 109 32.98 -6.11 -1.45
C PRO A 109 31.64 -6.86 -1.35
N ASP A 110 31.38 -7.69 -2.36
CA ASP A 110 30.32 -8.70 -2.37
C ASP A 110 30.56 -9.75 -1.27
N ASP A 111 29.78 -9.70 -0.18
CA ASP A 111 29.41 -10.91 0.56
C ASP A 111 28.16 -10.71 1.47
N ASP A 112 27.14 -11.50 1.11
CA ASP A 112 26.08 -12.20 1.87
C ASP A 112 25.30 -11.62 3.08
N ASP A 113 23.99 -11.90 2.99
CA ASP A 113 22.90 -11.98 3.97
C ASP A 113 22.58 -10.83 4.96
N GLY A 114 21.57 -10.02 4.59
CA GLY A 114 20.94 -9.06 5.51
C GLY A 114 20.05 -8.02 4.83
N MET A 115 18.95 -8.45 4.20
CA MET A 115 18.01 -7.55 3.50
C MET A 115 17.21 -6.66 4.47
N TYR A 116 17.83 -5.57 4.93
CA TYR A 116 17.15 -4.45 5.56
C TYR A 116 16.32 -3.72 4.48
N LEU A 117 15.00 -3.85 4.56
CA LEU A 117 14.05 -3.35 3.57
C LEU A 117 14.15 -1.83 3.42
N SER A 118 14.98 -1.39 2.48
CA SER A 118 14.87 -0.06 1.91
C SER A 118 13.48 0.07 1.30
N THR A 119 12.80 1.15 1.66
CA THR A 119 11.54 1.58 1.06
C THR A 119 11.70 1.49 -0.46
N PHE A 120 10.88 0.65 -1.10
CA PHE A 120 10.82 0.55 -2.56
C PHE A 120 10.78 1.97 -3.14
N ARG A 121 11.91 2.41 -3.70
CA ARG A 121 11.97 3.65 -4.48
C ARG A 121 11.07 3.40 -5.68
N CYS A 122 9.93 4.08 -5.71
CA CYS A 122 9.12 4.12 -6.91
C CYS A 122 9.96 4.78 -8.01
N SER A 123 10.50 3.96 -8.91
CA SER A 123 11.19 4.37 -10.12
C SER A 123 10.19 4.98 -11.11
N SER A 124 9.68 6.16 -10.80
CA SER A 124 9.19 7.13 -11.79
C SER A 124 9.57 8.53 -11.29
N ARG A 125 10.77 8.95 -11.69
CA ARG A 125 11.51 10.13 -11.21
C ARG A 125 10.94 11.49 -11.67
N ALA A 126 9.69 11.59 -12.14
CA ALA A 126 9.24 12.83 -12.80
C ALA A 126 7.75 13.13 -12.72
N GLU A 127 7.11 13.11 -11.54
CA GLU A 127 5.83 13.82 -11.36
C GLU A 127 5.74 14.51 -9.99
N ILE A 128 6.67 15.43 -9.74
CA ILE A 128 6.61 16.33 -8.58
C ILE A 128 5.42 17.28 -8.78
N CYS A 129 4.44 17.22 -7.87
CA CYS A 129 3.42 18.28 -7.76
C CYS A 129 4.05 19.43 -6.98
N SER A 130 4.49 20.46 -7.68
CA SER A 130 5.04 21.69 -7.08
C SER A 130 3.98 22.53 -6.34
N GLY A 131 2.68 22.18 -6.42
CA GLY A 131 1.59 23.01 -5.88
C GLY A 131 0.77 22.46 -4.70
N SER A 132 0.93 21.19 -4.30
CA SER A 132 0.19 20.68 -3.13
C SER A 132 0.87 21.16 -1.84
N PRO A 133 0.12 21.60 -0.81
CA PRO A 133 0.69 22.07 0.44
C PRO A 133 1.53 20.98 1.11
N ARG A 134 2.63 21.39 1.74
CA ARG A 134 3.46 20.52 2.56
C ARG A 134 2.89 20.50 3.97
N LEU A 135 2.39 19.35 4.41
CA LEU A 135 1.79 19.19 5.72
C LEU A 135 2.81 18.53 6.65
N ALA A 136 3.26 19.26 7.67
CA ALA A 136 4.21 18.74 8.64
C ALA A 136 3.54 17.69 9.54
N PHE A 137 4.28 16.65 9.90
CA PHE A 137 3.83 15.73 10.95
C PHE A 137 3.71 16.47 12.29
N GLN A 138 3.06 15.84 13.27
CA GLN A 138 3.01 16.37 14.63
C GLN A 138 4.32 16.08 15.40
N PRO A 139 4.65 16.90 16.42
CA PRO A 139 5.75 16.60 17.34
C PRO A 139 5.59 15.19 17.95
N GLY A 140 6.65 14.38 17.93
CA GLY A 140 6.63 12.98 18.37
C GLY A 140 6.71 11.95 17.23
N HIS A 141 6.50 12.37 15.97
CA HIS A 141 6.81 11.53 14.82
C HIS A 141 8.33 11.32 14.68
N PRO A 142 8.84 10.08 14.52
CA PRO A 142 10.29 9.82 14.35
C PRO A 142 10.90 10.56 13.16
N GLN A 143 10.10 10.90 12.15
CA GLN A 143 10.52 11.60 10.94
C GLN A 143 9.93 13.01 10.83
N HIS A 144 9.52 13.61 11.95
CA HIS A 144 8.90 14.95 12.00
C HIS A 144 9.71 16.03 11.26
N SER A 145 11.04 16.05 11.44
CA SER A 145 11.93 17.05 10.85
C SER A 145 12.40 16.71 9.42
N SER A 146 12.39 15.43 9.05
CA SER A 146 12.97 14.95 7.79
C SER A 146 11.94 14.69 6.71
N HIS A 147 10.65 14.57 7.03
CA HIS A 147 9.60 14.24 6.08
C HIS A 147 8.34 15.09 6.30
N PHE A 148 7.51 15.17 5.26
CA PHE A 148 6.19 15.81 5.31
C PHE A 148 5.16 14.96 4.55
N MET A 149 3.87 15.19 4.81
CA MET A 149 2.79 14.61 4.03
C MET A 149 2.33 15.57 2.94
N ARG A 150 1.89 15.01 1.82
CA ARG A 150 1.34 15.77 0.70
C ARG A 150 0.24 14.97 0.01
N LYS A 151 -0.78 15.67 -0.49
CA LYS A 151 -1.83 15.07 -1.31
C LYS A 151 -1.27 14.60 -2.67
N ARG A 152 -1.57 13.36 -3.04
CA ARG A 152 -1.21 12.75 -4.33
C ARG A 152 -2.00 13.40 -5.47
N ARG A 153 -1.45 13.39 -6.68
CA ARG A 153 -2.16 13.77 -7.92
C ARG A 153 -3.21 12.76 -8.34
N LYS A 154 -2.89 11.48 -8.17
CA LYS A 154 -3.77 10.35 -8.50
C LYS A 154 -3.89 9.47 -7.27
N PRO A 155 -5.09 8.99 -6.92
CA PRO A 155 -5.28 8.09 -5.80
C PRO A 155 -4.54 6.77 -6.07
N CYS A 156 -4.08 6.15 -4.99
CA CYS A 156 -3.49 4.81 -5.02
C CYS A 156 -4.44 3.81 -4.35
N VAL A 157 -4.33 2.55 -4.74
CA VAL A 157 -5.02 1.44 -4.06
C VAL A 157 -4.09 0.89 -2.97
N PRO A 158 -4.51 0.92 -1.69
CA PRO A 158 -3.76 0.29 -0.61
C PRO A 158 -3.66 -1.22 -0.81
N VAL A 159 -2.46 -1.78 -0.62
CA VAL A 159 -2.18 -3.22 -0.63
C VAL A 159 -1.76 -3.62 0.77
N PHE A 160 -2.61 -4.39 1.43
CA PHE A 160 -2.37 -4.84 2.80
C PHE A 160 -1.44 -6.04 2.83
N ILE A 161 -0.28 -5.87 3.44
CA ILE A 161 0.73 -6.92 3.59
C ILE A 161 0.71 -7.41 5.04
N GLY A 162 0.71 -8.73 5.20
CA GLY A 162 0.75 -9.40 6.49
C GLY A 162 -0.41 -10.37 6.67
N ILE A 163 -1.02 -10.38 7.87
CA ILE A 163 -2.22 -11.18 8.13
C ILE A 163 -3.32 -10.74 7.17
N GLY A 164 -4.08 -11.71 6.65
CA GLY A 164 -5.20 -11.40 5.77
C GLY A 164 -6.25 -10.56 6.51
N ILE A 165 -6.97 -9.72 5.77
CA ILE A 165 -8.13 -9.02 6.33
C ILE A 165 -9.13 -10.08 6.81
N PRO A 166 -9.65 -9.97 8.05
CA PRO A 166 -10.63 -10.90 8.59
C PRO A 166 -11.90 -10.93 7.72
N LYS A 167 -12.53 -12.09 7.67
CA LYS A 167 -13.86 -12.26 7.05
C LYS A 167 -14.94 -11.74 7.98
N ARG A 168 -16.11 -11.41 7.44
CA ARG A 168 -17.27 -11.01 8.27
C ARG A 168 -17.71 -12.09 9.27
N GLU A 169 -17.40 -13.36 9.00
CA GLU A 169 -17.60 -14.50 9.90
C GLU A 169 -16.75 -14.40 11.19
N ASP A 170 -15.55 -13.82 11.11
CA ASP A 170 -14.69 -13.54 12.28
C ASP A 170 -15.08 -12.18 12.86
N VAL A 171 -16.21 -12.19 13.58
CA VAL A 171 -17.01 -11.00 13.87
C VAL A 171 -16.21 -9.87 14.53
N ASP A 172 -15.49 -10.14 15.62
CA ASP A 172 -14.79 -9.07 16.34
C ASP A 172 -13.52 -8.62 15.62
N SER A 173 -12.76 -9.55 15.03
CA SER A 173 -11.59 -9.19 14.22
C SER A 173 -12.00 -8.34 13.01
N TYR A 174 -13.11 -8.67 12.35
CA TYR A 174 -13.66 -7.88 11.24
C TYR A 174 -14.05 -6.48 11.69
N ARG A 175 -14.81 -6.36 12.79
CA ARG A 175 -15.20 -5.05 13.35
C ARG A 175 -13.98 -4.18 13.63
N ILE A 176 -12.98 -4.75 14.31
CA ILE A 176 -11.73 -4.07 14.64
C ILE A 176 -11.00 -3.63 13.37
N ALA A 177 -10.86 -4.51 12.38
CA ALA A 177 -10.20 -4.19 11.11
C ALA A 177 -10.93 -3.08 10.35
N MET A 178 -12.24 -3.15 10.23
CA MET A 178 -13.04 -2.15 9.51
C MET A 178 -13.00 -0.78 10.21
N LEU A 179 -13.10 -0.74 11.54
CA LEU A 179 -12.95 0.49 12.31
C LEU A 179 -11.53 1.06 12.14
N THR A 180 -10.51 0.22 12.21
CA THR A 180 -9.10 0.64 12.06
C THR A 180 -8.85 1.29 10.70
N LEU A 181 -9.44 0.73 9.63
CA LEU A 181 -9.25 1.23 8.27
C LEU A 181 -10.08 2.49 7.98
N PHE A 182 -11.33 2.52 8.45
CA PHE A 182 -12.33 3.45 7.95
C PHE A 182 -12.87 4.46 8.96
N SER A 183 -12.63 4.27 10.26
CA SER A 183 -12.90 5.30 11.25
C SER A 183 -11.74 6.30 11.29
N PRO A 184 -11.99 7.60 11.47
CA PRO A 184 -10.95 8.50 11.97
C PRO A 184 -10.65 8.13 13.44
N TRP A 185 -9.37 8.01 13.80
CA TRP A 185 -8.95 7.75 15.17
C TRP A 185 -7.51 8.24 15.43
N ARG A 186 -7.18 8.48 16.71
CA ARG A 186 -5.80 8.72 17.22
C ARG A 186 -5.67 8.14 18.64
N ARG A 187 -4.49 7.61 19.03
CA ARG A 187 -4.28 7.06 20.39
C ARG A 187 -4.39 8.10 21.49
N SER A 188 -3.99 9.34 21.20
CA SER A 188 -3.76 10.39 22.20
C SER A 188 -4.85 11.47 22.23
N THR A 189 -5.96 11.30 21.50
CA THR A 189 -7.00 12.34 21.32
C THR A 189 -8.33 11.92 21.94
N SER A 190 -9.26 12.88 22.08
CA SER A 190 -10.67 12.73 22.48
C SER A 190 -11.49 11.74 21.64
N GLU A 191 -10.93 11.21 20.56
CA GLU A 191 -11.57 10.29 19.62
C GLU A 191 -10.83 8.95 19.57
N PRO A 192 -10.98 8.11 20.62
CA PRO A 192 -10.41 6.77 20.61
C PRO A 192 -11.17 5.90 19.61
N LEU A 193 -10.48 4.89 19.04
CA LEU A 193 -11.10 3.92 18.13
C LEU A 193 -12.36 3.26 18.74
N LYS A 194 -12.34 3.09 20.07
CA LYS A 194 -13.45 2.60 20.87
C LYS A 194 -13.36 3.21 22.27
N LEU A 195 -14.51 3.60 22.82
CA LEU A 195 -14.62 4.00 24.23
C LEU A 195 -14.44 2.79 25.16
N ARG A 196 -13.82 2.99 26.33
CA ARG A 196 -13.58 1.91 27.30
C ARG A 196 -14.86 1.18 27.75
N THR A 197 -15.98 1.89 27.75
CA THR A 197 -17.29 1.39 28.19
C THR A 197 -18.11 0.75 27.07
N ALA A 198 -17.79 1.02 25.80
CA ALA A 198 -18.56 0.53 24.66
C ALA A 198 -18.08 -0.86 24.22
N SER A 199 -18.97 -1.67 23.67
CA SER A 199 -18.58 -2.90 22.98
C SER A 199 -18.05 -2.62 21.57
N TRP A 200 -17.31 -3.58 20.99
CA TRP A 200 -16.89 -3.48 19.58
C TRP A 200 -18.09 -3.52 18.64
N ALA A 201 -19.15 -4.27 19.01
CA ALA A 201 -20.41 -4.34 18.28
C ALA A 201 -21.08 -2.97 18.18
N GLU A 202 -21.36 -2.34 19.32
CA GLU A 202 -22.01 -1.02 19.38
C GLU A 202 -21.20 0.05 18.64
N THR A 203 -19.87 0.08 18.85
CA THR A 203 -18.97 1.03 18.17
C THR A 203 -19.05 0.87 16.67
N PHE A 204 -19.02 -0.37 16.18
CA PHE A 204 -19.08 -0.68 14.76
C PHE A 204 -20.45 -0.39 14.14
N ASP A 205 -21.54 -0.67 14.86
CA ASP A 205 -22.90 -0.39 14.38
C ASP A 205 -23.15 1.12 14.30
N ASN A 206 -22.71 1.89 15.30
CA ASN A 206 -22.73 3.35 15.27
C ASN A 206 -21.90 3.90 14.10
N PHE A 207 -20.70 3.35 13.87
CA PHE A 207 -19.87 3.71 12.74
C PHE A 207 -20.59 3.45 11.40
N LYS A 208 -21.18 2.27 11.21
CA LYS A 208 -21.91 1.94 9.96
C LYS A 208 -23.08 2.88 9.69
N GLN A 209 -23.77 3.36 10.73
CA GLN A 209 -24.86 4.34 10.57
C GLN A 209 -24.36 5.70 10.07
N GLN A 210 -23.12 6.05 10.39
CA GLN A 210 -22.49 7.32 10.00
C GLN A 210 -21.64 7.20 8.73
N ALA A 211 -21.26 5.98 8.36
CA ALA A 211 -20.37 5.71 7.24
C ALA A 211 -21.04 6.08 5.90
N GLY A 212 -20.27 6.75 5.03
CA GLY A 212 -20.70 7.05 3.67
C GLY A 212 -20.81 5.79 2.80
N ARG A 213 -21.61 5.89 1.71
CA ARG A 213 -21.84 4.77 0.77
C ARG A 213 -20.55 4.17 0.21
N ARG A 214 -19.55 5.00 -0.09
CA ARG A 214 -18.25 4.54 -0.62
C ARG A 214 -17.56 3.61 0.37
N THR A 215 -17.56 3.96 1.65
CA THR A 215 -16.93 3.17 2.71
C THR A 215 -17.62 1.82 2.86
N LEU A 216 -18.95 1.80 2.92
CA LEU A 216 -19.72 0.56 3.00
C LEU A 216 -19.46 -0.35 1.79
N CYS A 217 -19.42 0.22 0.58
CA CYS A 217 -19.10 -0.52 -0.64
C CYS A 217 -17.68 -1.11 -0.61
N LEU A 218 -16.68 -0.37 -0.09
CA LEU A 218 -15.33 -0.92 0.10
C LEU A 218 -15.32 -2.08 1.11
N MET A 219 -16.12 -1.99 2.17
CA MET A 219 -16.26 -3.07 3.16
C MET A 219 -16.88 -4.34 2.54
N ASP A 220 -17.82 -4.18 1.60
CA ASP A 220 -18.42 -5.29 0.87
C ASP A 220 -17.43 -5.90 -0.15
N HIS A 221 -16.62 -5.09 -0.84
CA HIS A 221 -15.59 -5.59 -1.76
C HIS A 221 -14.55 -6.49 -1.07
N PHE A 222 -14.23 -6.22 0.20
CA PHE A 222 -13.34 -7.11 0.96
C PHE A 222 -13.95 -8.50 1.13
N GLU A 223 -15.24 -8.57 1.43
CA GLU A 223 -15.96 -9.84 1.56
C GLU A 223 -16.06 -10.57 0.22
N GLU A 224 -16.41 -9.84 -0.85
CA GLU A 224 -16.46 -10.38 -2.22
C GLU A 224 -15.11 -10.97 -2.63
N HIS A 225 -14.00 -10.30 -2.32
CA HIS A 225 -12.67 -10.81 -2.60
C HIS A 225 -12.36 -12.12 -1.84
N HIS A 226 -12.88 -12.29 -0.61
CA HIS A 226 -12.77 -13.57 0.10
C HIS A 226 -13.57 -14.68 -0.57
N GLU A 227 -14.79 -14.38 -1.02
CA GLU A 227 -15.64 -15.35 -1.73
C GLU A 227 -15.05 -15.75 -3.08
N CYS A 228 -14.50 -14.79 -3.84
CA CYS A 228 -13.81 -15.09 -5.09
C CYS A 228 -12.59 -15.98 -4.88
N ARG A 229 -11.79 -15.72 -3.84
CA ARG A 229 -10.62 -16.56 -3.51
C ARG A 229 -11.04 -17.97 -3.13
N LYS A 230 -12.06 -18.11 -2.27
CA LYS A 230 -12.62 -19.41 -1.89
C LYS A 230 -13.17 -20.18 -3.09
N ALA A 231 -13.86 -19.50 -4.02
CA ALA A 231 -14.37 -20.10 -5.24
C ALA A 231 -13.24 -20.59 -6.16
N ALA A 232 -12.14 -19.83 -6.27
CA ALA A 232 -10.98 -20.22 -7.05
C ALA A 232 -10.24 -21.44 -6.44
N ASP A 233 -10.13 -21.51 -5.12
CA ASP A 233 -9.49 -22.64 -4.43
C ASP A 233 -10.32 -23.95 -4.53
N ASN A 234 -11.62 -23.84 -4.81
CA ASN A 234 -12.54 -24.97 -4.94
C ASN A 234 -12.63 -25.52 -6.39
N TYR A 235 -11.84 -24.99 -7.32
CA TYR A 235 -11.82 -25.39 -8.73
C TYR A 235 -10.50 -26.08 -9.09
#